data_AF-A0A7V0L347-F1
#
_entry.id   AF-A0A7V0L347-F1
#
_cell.length_a   1.000
_cell.length_b   1.000
_cell.length_c   1.000
_cell.angle_alpha   90.00
_cell.angle_beta   90.00
_cell.angle_gamma   90.00
#
_symmetry.space_group_name_H-M   'P 1'
#
loop_
_entity.id
_entity.type
_entity.pdbx_description
1 polymer ?
#
loop_
_entity_poly.entity_id
_entity_poly.type
_entity_poly.pdbx_seq_one_letter_code
_entity_poly.pdbx_strand_id
1 'polypeptide(L)'
;MAYIYRQNLKDTTAADSLYREIVRRYPKTGYAKEARKTLGLPPIEDENLLAEQIFLEAEKLNFDQNLPQEAIKKYREVVRKYPDSVYAPKALYAVAWIYENELGRGKEALGAYQSLKNEFPKTLFASVAEKKLRAVERVKQARADSIKQKAAKAAKKQTAVIDLKHKTAADSLNRKAVKDSTQTKTEAVKTDTLREAPK
;
A
#
# COMPACT_ATOMS: atom_id res chain seq x y z
N MET A 1 10.48 -50.73 15.08
CA MET A 1 11.86 -51.23 15.31
C MET A 1 12.47 -50.74 16.61
N ALA A 2 12.57 -49.43 16.90
CA ALA A 2 13.19 -48.92 18.15
C ALA A 2 12.57 -49.48 19.45
N TYR A 3 11.24 -49.62 19.49
CA TYR A 3 10.51 -50.22 20.62
C TYR A 3 10.88 -51.70 20.83
N ILE A 4 11.09 -52.45 19.75
CA ILE A 4 11.46 -53.88 19.77
C ILE A 4 12.89 -54.05 20.29
N TYR A 5 13.83 -53.17 19.90
CA TYR A 5 15.21 -53.21 20.40
C TYR A 5 15.28 -52.95 21.92
N ARG A 6 14.53 -51.97 22.43
CA ARG A 6 14.50 -51.64 23.86
C ARG A 6 13.84 -52.73 24.72
N GLN A 7 12.76 -53.35 24.23
CA GLN A 7 12.00 -54.37 24.95
C GLN A 7 12.65 -55.77 24.88
N ASN A 8 13.20 -56.18 23.72
CA ASN A 8 13.67 -57.56 23.52
C ASN A 8 15.17 -57.76 23.71
N LEU A 9 16.02 -56.75 23.51
CA LEU A 9 17.48 -56.95 23.50
C LEU A 9 18.20 -56.35 24.71
N LYS A 10 17.50 -55.58 25.56
CA LYS A 10 18.09 -54.75 26.66
C LYS A 10 19.22 -53.82 26.22
N ASP A 11 19.54 -53.77 24.92
CA ASP A 11 20.55 -52.90 24.34
C ASP A 11 19.93 -51.53 24.08
N THR A 12 19.94 -50.73 25.13
CA THR A 12 19.43 -49.36 25.14
C THR A 12 20.20 -48.45 24.18
N THR A 13 21.45 -48.78 23.84
CA THR A 13 22.34 -47.94 23.03
C THR A 13 21.94 -47.90 21.55
N ALA A 14 21.58 -49.06 20.99
CA ALA A 14 21.10 -49.15 19.62
C ALA A 14 19.71 -48.51 19.45
N ALA A 15 18.83 -48.71 20.44
CA ALA A 15 17.51 -48.08 20.47
C ALA A 15 17.63 -46.55 20.58
N ASP A 16 18.51 -46.04 21.45
CA ASP A 16 18.72 -44.60 21.63
C ASP A 16 19.30 -43.94 20.37
N SER A 17 20.23 -44.60 19.69
CA SER A 17 20.77 -44.15 18.41
C SER A 17 19.66 -43.99 17.35
N LEU A 18 18.75 -44.95 17.27
CA LEU A 18 17.61 -44.91 16.35
C LEU A 18 16.58 -43.85 16.73
N TYR A 19 16.28 -43.69 18.03
CA TYR A 19 15.40 -42.63 18.51
C TYR A 19 15.98 -41.24 18.22
N ARG A 20 17.28 -41.04 18.42
CA ARG A 20 17.96 -39.77 18.06
C ARG A 20 17.86 -39.50 16.56
N GLU A 21 17.96 -40.54 15.74
CA GLU A 21 17.82 -40.40 14.29
C GLU A 21 16.40 -40.02 13.86
N ILE A 22 15.39 -40.61 14.50
CA ILE A 22 13.98 -40.25 14.26
C ILE A 22 13.73 -38.79 14.64
N VAL A 23 14.28 -38.34 15.79
CA VAL A 23 14.15 -36.95 16.23
C VAL A 23 14.86 -35.98 15.29
N ARG A 24 16.03 -36.37 14.76
CA ARG A 24 16.83 -35.54 13.85
C ARG A 24 16.20 -35.42 12.46
N ARG A 25 15.75 -36.54 11.88
CA ARG A 25 15.26 -36.59 10.50
C ARG A 25 13.77 -36.30 10.37
N TYR A 26 12.98 -36.61 11.39
CA TYR A 26 11.52 -36.55 11.33
C TYR A 26 10.91 -35.78 12.52
N PRO A 27 11.43 -34.59 12.89
CA PRO A 27 11.11 -33.91 14.14
C PRO A 27 9.62 -33.61 14.32
N LYS A 28 8.85 -33.42 13.25
CA LYS A 28 7.41 -33.06 13.34
C LYS A 28 6.46 -34.27 13.38
N THR A 29 6.98 -35.51 13.35
CA THR A 29 6.15 -36.73 13.33
C THR A 29 5.74 -37.21 14.71
N GLY A 30 4.64 -37.97 14.80
CA GLY A 30 4.24 -38.66 16.04
C GLY A 30 5.35 -39.56 16.60
N TYR A 31 6.13 -40.20 15.72
CA TYR A 31 7.29 -41.01 16.09
C TYR A 31 8.39 -40.20 16.78
N ALA A 32 8.67 -38.97 16.32
CA ALA A 32 9.65 -38.11 16.98
C ALA A 32 9.16 -37.60 18.34
N LYS A 33 7.86 -37.32 18.49
CA LYS A 33 7.27 -36.99 19.79
C LYS A 33 7.46 -38.14 20.79
N GLU A 34 7.17 -39.37 20.37
CA GLU A 34 7.35 -40.57 21.19
C GLU A 34 8.83 -40.89 21.47
N ALA A 35 9.70 -40.73 20.47
CA ALA A 35 11.15 -40.90 20.60
C ALA A 35 11.77 -39.94 21.62
N ARG A 36 11.35 -38.67 21.63
CA ARG A 36 11.82 -37.67 22.61
C ARG A 36 11.37 -38.00 24.02
N LYS A 37 10.09 -38.38 24.19
CA LYS A 37 9.57 -38.85 25.48
C LYS A 37 10.38 -40.03 26.01
N THR A 38 10.72 -40.98 25.13
CA THR A 38 11.55 -42.15 25.46
C THR A 38 12.97 -41.76 25.87
N LEU A 39 13.58 -40.79 25.18
CA LEU A 39 14.93 -40.30 25.43
C LEU A 39 15.04 -39.26 26.57
N GLY A 40 13.92 -38.88 27.20
CA GLY A 40 13.90 -37.80 28.20
C GLY A 40 14.22 -36.41 27.64
N LEU A 41 14.10 -36.23 26.32
CA LEU A 41 14.32 -34.95 25.66
C LEU A 41 13.07 -34.06 25.83
N PRO A 42 13.24 -32.72 25.93
CA PRO A 42 12.10 -31.82 26.02
C PRO A 42 11.17 -32.05 24.82
N PRO A 43 9.84 -31.99 24.94
CA PRO A 43 8.94 -32.17 23.80
C PRO A 43 9.32 -31.24 22.65
N ILE A 44 9.08 -31.64 21.39
CA ILE A 44 9.10 -30.65 20.30
C ILE A 44 7.96 -29.70 20.64
N GLU A 45 8.30 -28.49 21.07
CA GLU A 45 7.32 -27.44 21.27
C GLU A 45 6.60 -27.25 19.95
N ASP A 46 5.28 -27.45 19.95
CA ASP A 46 4.48 -27.26 18.75
C ASP A 46 4.69 -25.82 18.31
N GLU A 47 5.26 -25.60 17.13
CA GLU A 47 5.50 -24.25 16.60
C GLU A 47 4.20 -23.44 16.58
N ASN A 48 3.04 -24.10 16.46
CA ASN A 48 1.74 -23.45 16.60
C ASN A 48 1.44 -23.04 18.05
N LEU A 49 1.79 -23.86 19.04
CA LEU A 49 1.60 -23.52 20.46
C LEU A 49 2.50 -22.35 20.87
N LEU A 50 3.75 -22.32 20.41
CA LEU A 50 4.64 -21.19 20.67
C LEU A 50 4.18 -19.92 19.96
N ALA A 51 3.76 -20.05 18.71
CA ALA A 51 3.17 -18.95 17.97
C ALA A 51 1.89 -18.42 18.64
N GLU A 52 1.05 -19.32 19.14
CA GLU A 52 -0.16 -18.99 19.90
C GLU A 52 0.17 -18.19 21.17
N GLN A 53 1.16 -18.62 21.95
CA GLN A 53 1.55 -17.90 23.17
C GLN A 53 1.97 -16.46 22.88
N ILE A 54 2.83 -16.25 21.88
CA ILE A 54 3.26 -14.90 21.49
C ILE A 54 2.08 -14.10 20.90
N PHE A 55 1.19 -14.78 20.16
CA PHE A 55 -0.01 -14.15 19.60
C PHE A 55 -0.97 -13.67 20.70
N LEU A 56 -1.21 -14.48 21.72
CA LEU A 56 -2.04 -14.12 22.87
C LEU A 56 -1.41 -12.98 23.70
N GLU A 57 -0.08 -12.98 23.84
CA GLU A 57 0.63 -11.86 24.46
C GLU A 57 0.40 -10.56 23.65
N ALA A 58 0.45 -10.64 22.33
CA ALA A 58 0.16 -9.51 21.46
C ALA A 58 -1.29 -9.01 21.59
N GLU A 59 -2.27 -9.93 21.68
CA GLU A 59 -3.68 -9.58 21.93
C GLU A 59 -3.85 -8.87 23.27
N LYS A 60 -3.24 -9.39 24.34
CA LYS A 60 -3.26 -8.75 25.66
C LYS A 60 -2.66 -7.35 25.63
N LEU A 61 -1.52 -7.17 24.95
CA LEU A 61 -0.92 -5.84 24.79
C LEU A 61 -1.85 -4.87 24.05
N ASN A 62 -2.56 -5.35 23.04
CA ASN A 62 -3.45 -4.53 22.24
C ASN A 62 -4.74 -4.16 22.99
N PHE A 63 -5.44 -5.17 23.51
CA PHE A 63 -6.80 -5.00 24.03
C PHE A 63 -6.84 -4.67 25.53
N ASP A 64 -5.95 -5.28 26.34
CA ASP A 64 -5.99 -5.08 27.79
C ASP A 64 -5.14 -3.89 28.21
N GLN A 65 -4.00 -3.68 27.55
CA GLN A 65 -3.02 -2.66 27.93
C GLN A 65 -3.03 -1.43 27.02
N ASN A 66 -3.76 -1.47 25.91
CA ASN A 66 -3.85 -0.38 24.93
C ASN A 66 -2.45 0.08 24.44
N LEU A 67 -1.56 -0.88 24.20
CA LEU A 67 -0.18 -0.69 23.71
C LEU A 67 -0.02 -1.22 22.28
N PRO A 68 -0.64 -0.57 21.26
CA PRO A 68 -0.67 -1.09 19.89
C PRO A 68 0.71 -1.24 19.25
N GLN A 69 1.67 -0.37 19.58
CA GLN A 69 3.03 -0.47 19.06
C GLN A 69 3.75 -1.72 19.57
N GLU A 70 3.58 -2.07 20.86
CA GLU A 70 4.19 -3.27 21.44
C GLU A 70 3.47 -4.53 20.95
N ALA A 71 2.14 -4.48 20.81
CA ALA A 71 1.37 -5.55 20.19
C ALA A 71 1.86 -5.84 18.76
N ILE A 72 2.08 -4.81 17.93
CA ILE A 72 2.63 -4.96 16.58
C ILE A 72 3.99 -5.67 16.61
N LYS A 73 4.89 -5.33 17.54
CA LYS A 73 6.20 -6.00 17.64
C LYS A 73 6.03 -7.49 17.92
N LYS A 74 5.12 -7.86 18.83
CA LYS A 74 4.83 -9.26 19.17
C LYS A 74 4.16 -10.02 18.03
N TYR A 75 3.19 -9.43 17.34
CA TYR A 75 2.62 -10.05 16.14
C TYR A 75 3.68 -10.27 15.05
N ARG A 76 4.56 -9.29 14.81
CA ARG A 76 5.67 -9.46 13.85
C ARG A 76 6.66 -10.54 14.30
N GLU A 77 6.83 -10.74 15.59
CA GLU A 77 7.64 -11.82 16.13
C GLU A 77 7.06 -13.19 15.78
N VAL A 78 5.73 -13.37 15.85
CA VAL A 78 5.06 -14.60 15.38
C VAL A 78 5.40 -14.89 13.92
N VAL A 79 5.24 -13.90 13.05
CA VAL A 79 5.51 -14.05 11.60
C VAL A 79 6.97 -14.41 11.32
N ARG A 80 7.90 -13.76 12.03
CA ARG A 80 9.35 -13.97 11.83
C ARG A 80 9.84 -15.31 12.37
N LYS A 81 9.37 -15.72 13.56
CA LYS A 81 9.84 -16.93 14.25
C LYS A 81 9.09 -18.18 13.81
N TYR A 82 7.81 -18.05 13.48
CA TYR A 82 6.93 -19.18 13.17
C TYR A 82 6.13 -18.94 11.87
N PRO A 83 6.79 -18.70 10.73
CA PRO A 83 6.11 -18.37 9.48
C PRO A 83 5.14 -19.48 9.01
N ASP A 84 5.42 -20.74 9.32
CA ASP A 84 4.57 -21.88 8.93
C ASP A 84 3.38 -22.09 9.88
N SER A 85 3.29 -21.34 10.97
CA SER A 85 2.22 -21.45 11.95
C SER A 85 0.90 -20.91 11.40
N VAL A 86 -0.20 -21.53 11.83
CA VAL A 86 -1.57 -21.03 11.53
C VAL A 86 -1.81 -19.61 12.07
N TYR A 87 -1.01 -19.16 13.04
CA TYR A 87 -1.09 -17.82 13.63
C TYR A 87 -0.30 -16.77 12.85
N ALA A 88 0.68 -17.13 12.02
CA ALA A 88 1.46 -16.16 11.24
C ALA A 88 0.60 -15.26 10.32
N PRO A 89 -0.28 -15.80 9.46
CA PRO A 89 -1.14 -14.95 8.63
C PRO A 89 -2.15 -14.15 9.47
N LYS A 90 -2.62 -14.69 10.60
CA LYS A 90 -3.51 -13.97 11.53
C LYS A 90 -2.80 -12.79 12.19
N ALA A 91 -1.57 -12.99 12.64
CA ALA A 91 -0.72 -11.96 13.26
C ALA A 91 -0.41 -10.83 12.28
N LEU A 92 -0.04 -11.16 11.04
CA LEU A 92 0.26 -10.16 10.03
C LEU A 92 -0.98 -9.35 9.62
N TYR A 93 -2.16 -9.99 9.58
CA TYR A 93 -3.43 -9.28 9.42
C TYR A 93 -3.70 -8.33 10.60
N ALA A 94 -3.50 -8.76 11.84
CA ALA A 94 -3.66 -7.91 13.02
C ALA A 94 -2.76 -6.67 12.96
N VAL A 95 -1.49 -6.83 12.55
CA VAL A 95 -0.57 -5.70 12.31
C VAL A 95 -1.15 -4.70 11.31
N ALA A 96 -1.66 -5.18 10.18
CA ALA A 96 -2.27 -4.32 9.17
C ALA A 96 -3.50 -3.59 9.70
N TRP A 97 -4.34 -4.29 10.47
CA TRP A 97 -5.55 -3.73 11.07
C TRP A 97 -5.23 -2.66 12.11
N ILE A 98 -4.25 -2.87 12.99
CA ILE A 98 -3.84 -1.88 14.00
C ILE A 98 -3.29 -0.62 13.31
N TYR A 99 -2.44 -0.78 12.30
CA TYR A 99 -1.96 0.37 11.54
C TYR A 99 -3.10 1.15 10.86
N GLU A 100 -4.08 0.45 10.29
CA GLU A 100 -5.21 1.07 9.59
C GLU A 100 -6.18 1.78 10.54
N ASN A 101 -6.59 1.11 11.63
CA ASN A 101 -7.75 1.50 12.43
C ASN A 101 -7.38 2.20 13.74
N GLU A 102 -6.27 1.81 14.38
CA GLU A 102 -5.89 2.40 15.67
C GLU A 102 -4.88 3.54 15.50
N LEU A 103 -3.92 3.38 14.58
CA LEU A 103 -2.81 4.33 14.42
C LEU A 103 -3.01 5.31 13.27
N GLY A 104 -3.98 5.08 12.38
CA GLY A 104 -4.18 5.90 11.17
C GLY A 104 -3.00 5.89 10.19
N ARG A 105 -2.10 4.92 10.31
CA ARG A 105 -0.86 4.75 9.55
C ARG A 105 -1.12 3.92 8.30
N GLY A 106 -1.88 4.50 7.37
CA GLY A 106 -2.36 3.80 6.17
C GLY A 106 -1.26 3.27 5.26
N LYS A 107 -0.09 3.93 5.17
CA LYS A 107 1.02 3.43 4.33
C LYS A 107 1.60 2.14 4.88
N GLU A 108 1.77 2.07 6.19
CA GLU A 108 2.27 0.91 6.91
C GLU A 108 1.26 -0.24 6.89
N ALA A 109 -0.03 0.07 7.01
CA ALA A 109 -1.11 -0.90 6.84
C ALA A 109 -1.08 -1.54 5.44
N LEU A 110 -0.90 -0.73 4.39
CA LEU A 110 -0.76 -1.21 3.02
C LEU A 110 0.45 -2.14 2.86
N GLY A 111 1.59 -1.79 3.46
CA GLY A 111 2.78 -2.65 3.44
C GLY A 111 2.50 -4.01 4.09
N ALA A 112 1.83 -4.03 5.25
CA ALA A 112 1.46 -5.27 5.92
C ALA A 112 0.45 -6.11 5.11
N TYR A 113 -0.55 -5.48 4.49
CA TYR A 113 -1.49 -6.18 3.59
C TYR A 113 -0.80 -6.75 2.34
N GLN A 114 0.21 -6.05 1.79
CA GLN A 114 1.01 -6.56 0.68
C GLN A 114 1.84 -7.77 1.08
N SER A 115 2.53 -7.70 2.23
CA SER A 115 3.23 -8.85 2.81
C SER A 115 2.29 -10.03 2.99
N LEU A 116 1.10 -9.82 3.54
CA LEU A 116 0.11 -10.88 3.75
C LEU A 116 -0.31 -11.57 2.44
N LYS A 117 -0.51 -10.80 1.38
CA LYS A 117 -0.81 -11.34 0.05
C LYS A 117 0.36 -12.14 -0.53
N ASN A 118 1.59 -11.68 -0.34
CA ASN A 118 2.78 -12.27 -0.95
C ASN A 118 3.27 -13.50 -0.19
N GLU A 119 3.28 -13.44 1.14
CA GLU A 119 3.81 -14.48 2.03
C GLU A 119 2.76 -15.56 2.30
N PHE A 120 1.46 -15.21 2.33
CA PHE A 120 0.38 -16.13 2.70
C PHE A 120 -0.77 -16.19 1.67
N PRO A 121 -0.50 -16.36 0.37
CA PRO A 121 -1.47 -16.15 -0.72
C PRO A 121 -2.71 -17.06 -0.68
N LYS A 122 -2.61 -18.25 -0.06
CA LYS A 122 -3.70 -19.24 0.01
C LYS A 122 -4.58 -19.10 1.25
N THR A 123 -4.35 -18.08 2.08
CA THR A 123 -5.10 -17.90 3.33
C THR A 123 -6.32 -17.01 3.13
N LEU A 124 -7.33 -17.18 3.99
CA LEU A 124 -8.50 -16.29 4.02
C LEU A 124 -8.07 -14.83 4.24
N PHE A 125 -7.05 -14.61 5.06
CA PHE A 125 -6.49 -13.29 5.36
C PHE A 125 -5.92 -12.60 4.11
N ALA A 126 -5.25 -13.33 3.22
CA ALA A 126 -4.77 -12.78 1.94
C ALA A 126 -5.92 -12.35 1.02
N SER A 127 -7.04 -13.07 1.01
CA SER A 127 -8.24 -12.66 0.26
C SER A 127 -8.81 -11.34 0.80
N VAL A 128 -8.85 -11.18 2.12
CA VAL A 128 -9.28 -9.93 2.76
C VAL A 128 -8.31 -8.78 2.44
N ALA A 129 -7.01 -9.04 2.55
CA ALA A 129 -5.96 -8.08 2.22
C ALA A 129 -6.07 -7.61 0.77
N GLU A 130 -6.32 -8.52 -0.17
CA GLU A 130 -6.49 -8.18 -1.57
C GLU A 130 -7.67 -7.23 -1.80
N LYS A 131 -8.82 -7.47 -1.14
CA LYS A 131 -9.97 -6.56 -1.23
C LYS A 131 -9.63 -5.17 -0.71
N LYS A 132 -8.94 -5.08 0.44
CA LYS A 132 -8.48 -3.82 1.03
C LYS A 132 -7.51 -3.08 0.11
N LEU A 133 -6.51 -3.77 -0.44
CA LEU A 133 -5.54 -3.20 -1.38
C LEU A 133 -6.22 -2.67 -2.64
N ARG A 134 -7.13 -3.44 -3.25
CA ARG A 134 -7.89 -3.01 -4.43
C ARG A 134 -8.73 -1.76 -4.16
N ALA A 135 -9.34 -1.65 -2.98
CA ALA A 135 -10.11 -0.46 -2.60
C ALA A 135 -9.22 0.78 -2.56
N VAL A 136 -8.03 0.68 -1.97
CA VAL A 136 -7.09 1.81 -1.91
C VAL A 136 -6.57 2.20 -3.29
N GLU A 137 -6.26 1.25 -4.16
CA GLU A 137 -5.82 1.56 -5.52
C GLU A 137 -6.90 2.26 -6.35
N ARG A 138 -8.17 1.86 -6.21
CA ARG A 138 -9.30 2.56 -6.84
C ARG A 138 -9.38 4.03 -6.39
N VAL A 139 -9.21 4.28 -5.09
CA VAL A 139 -9.21 5.65 -4.55
C VAL A 139 -8.04 6.47 -5.10
N LYS A 140 -6.84 5.89 -5.19
CA LYS A 140 -5.68 6.55 -5.79
C LYS A 140 -5.91 6.88 -7.26
N GLN A 141 -6.45 5.94 -8.03
CA GLN A 141 -6.76 6.13 -9.46
C GLN A 141 -7.80 7.23 -9.65
N ALA A 142 -8.93 7.18 -8.93
CA ALA A 142 -9.96 8.21 -9.00
C ALA A 142 -9.42 9.61 -8.64
N ARG A 143 -8.55 9.69 -7.63
CA ARG A 143 -7.86 10.95 -7.29
C ARG A 143 -6.96 11.42 -8.43
N ALA A 144 -6.13 10.54 -9.01
CA ALA A 144 -5.25 10.88 -10.12
C ALA A 144 -6.05 11.39 -11.34
N ASP A 145 -7.15 10.73 -11.68
CA ASP A 145 -8.01 11.14 -12.79
C ASP A 145 -8.67 12.49 -12.54
N SER A 146 -9.13 12.75 -11.31
CA SER A 146 -9.70 14.04 -10.93
C SER A 146 -8.67 15.18 -11.00
N ILE A 147 -7.41 14.92 -10.65
CA ILE A 147 -6.32 15.89 -10.75
C ILE A 147 -6.01 16.19 -12.22
N LYS A 148 -5.92 15.16 -13.07
CA LYS A 148 -5.72 15.33 -14.52
C LYS A 148 -6.85 16.13 -15.15
N GLN A 149 -8.11 15.86 -14.80
CA GLN A 149 -9.26 16.60 -15.32
C GLN A 149 -9.27 18.06 -14.85
N LYS A 150 -8.98 18.33 -13.58
CA LYS A 150 -8.84 19.71 -13.06
C LYS A 150 -7.70 20.45 -13.75
N ALA A 151 -6.54 19.81 -13.93
CA ALA A 151 -5.40 20.38 -14.64
C ALA A 151 -5.73 20.67 -16.12
N ALA A 152 -6.40 19.74 -16.81
CA ALA A 152 -6.84 19.94 -18.20
C ALA A 152 -7.86 21.07 -18.34
N LYS A 153 -8.80 21.21 -17.38
CA LYS A 153 -9.78 22.29 -17.37
C LYS A 153 -9.13 23.65 -17.07
N ALA A 154 -8.15 23.69 -16.15
CA ALA A 154 -7.37 24.90 -15.87
C ALA A 154 -6.54 25.32 -17.09
N ALA A 155 -5.86 24.37 -17.75
CA ALA A 155 -5.06 24.64 -18.95
C ALA A 155 -5.92 25.18 -20.11
N LYS A 156 -7.11 24.60 -20.34
CA LYS A 156 -8.08 25.10 -21.35
C LYS A 156 -8.59 26.51 -21.05
N LYS A 157 -8.83 26.82 -19.77
CA LYS A 157 -9.28 28.16 -19.36
C LYS A 157 -8.18 29.19 -19.55
N GLN A 158 -6.92 28.80 -19.32
CA GLN A 158 -5.76 29.67 -19.49
C GLN A 158 -5.43 29.91 -20.97
N THR A 159 -5.50 28.90 -21.83
CA THR A 159 -5.40 29.06 -23.30
C THR A 159 -6.50 29.96 -23.86
N ALA A 160 -7.75 29.76 -23.44
CA ALA A 160 -8.86 30.62 -23.87
C ALA A 160 -8.67 32.12 -23.51
N VAL A 161 -8.07 32.41 -22.35
CA VAL A 161 -7.77 33.79 -21.91
C VAL A 161 -6.64 34.41 -22.74
N ILE A 162 -5.65 33.60 -23.12
CA ILE A 162 -4.54 34.04 -23.98
C ILE A 162 -5.06 34.34 -25.40
N ASP A 163 -5.90 33.46 -25.95
CA ASP A 163 -6.52 33.63 -27.27
C ASP A 163 -7.43 34.89 -27.33
N LEU A 164 -8.15 35.19 -26.25
CA LEU A 164 -8.97 36.41 -26.13
C LEU A 164 -8.12 37.69 -26.11
N LYS A 165 -6.94 37.67 -25.48
CA LYS A 165 -6.00 38.81 -25.49
C LYS A 165 -5.38 39.04 -26.87
N HIS A 166 -5.09 37.99 -27.63
CA HIS A 166 -4.56 38.15 -28.98
C HIS A 166 -5.61 38.66 -29.99
N LYS A 167 -6.88 38.25 -29.85
CA LYS A 167 -7.99 38.80 -30.66
C LYS A 167 -8.25 40.29 -30.42
N THR A 168 -8.23 40.73 -29.17
CA THR A 168 -8.47 42.14 -28.81
C THR A 168 -7.31 43.06 -29.20
N ALA A 169 -6.07 42.57 -29.18
CA ALA A 169 -4.91 43.30 -29.69
C ALA A 169 -4.99 43.50 -31.22
N ALA A 170 -5.41 42.49 -31.98
CA ALA A 170 -5.56 42.59 -33.44
C ALA A 170 -6.65 43.60 -33.85
N ASP A 171 -7.78 43.65 -33.13
CA ASP A 171 -8.85 44.62 -33.39
C ASP A 171 -8.44 46.08 -33.11
N SER A 172 -7.57 46.30 -32.14
CA SER A 172 -7.08 47.65 -31.80
C SER A 172 -6.12 48.23 -32.84
N LEU A 173 -5.35 47.38 -33.52
CA LEU A 173 -4.45 47.78 -34.61
C LEU A 173 -5.21 48.11 -35.90
N ASN A 174 -6.30 47.39 -36.18
CA ASN A 174 -7.14 47.65 -37.36
C ASN A 174 -7.91 48.98 -37.24
N ARG A 175 -8.38 49.37 -36.05
CA ARG A 175 -9.05 50.68 -35.85
C ARG A 175 -8.12 51.90 -36.00
N LYS A 176 -6.82 51.75 -35.75
CA LYS A 176 -5.84 52.83 -36.00
C LYS A 176 -5.54 52.99 -37.49
N ALA A 177 -5.44 51.90 -38.24
CA ALA A 177 -5.21 51.95 -39.69
C ALA A 177 -6.39 52.59 -40.45
N VAL A 178 -7.64 52.34 -40.04
CA VAL A 178 -8.83 52.92 -40.69
C VAL A 178 -8.94 54.44 -40.48
N LYS A 179 -8.42 54.99 -39.38
CA LYS A 179 -8.43 56.44 -39.12
C LYS A 179 -7.37 57.22 -39.90
N ASP A 180 -6.27 56.58 -40.27
CA ASP A 180 -5.17 57.22 -41.02
C ASP A 180 -5.49 57.31 -42.53
N SER A 181 -6.27 56.36 -43.06
CA SER A 181 -6.73 56.37 -44.46
C SER A 181 -7.81 57.41 -44.79
N THR A 182 -8.38 58.10 -43.79
CA THR A 182 -9.47 59.09 -43.99
C THR A 182 -9.02 60.55 -44.03
N GLN A 183 -7.73 60.86 -43.85
CA GLN A 183 -7.24 62.24 -43.83
C GLN A 183 -6.52 62.72 -45.11
N THR A 184 -6.33 61.88 -46.13
CA THR A 184 -5.54 62.24 -47.33
C THR A 184 -6.34 62.66 -48.57
N LYS A 185 -7.63 63.00 -48.48
CA LYS A 185 -8.43 63.34 -49.69
C LYS A 185 -9.25 64.64 -49.67
N THR A 186 -8.94 65.62 -48.83
CA THR A 186 -9.72 66.89 -48.75
C THR A 186 -8.89 68.18 -48.75
N GLU A 187 -7.68 68.18 -49.33
CA GLU A 187 -6.94 69.42 -49.60
C GLU A 187 -6.45 69.46 -51.06
N ALA A 188 -7.39 69.56 -51.99
CA ALA A 188 -7.14 70.16 -53.28
C ALA A 188 -8.45 70.76 -53.74
N VAL A 189 -8.39 71.96 -54.32
CA VAL A 189 -9.46 72.71 -54.99
C VAL A 189 -10.00 73.90 -54.18
N LYS A 190 -9.49 75.09 -54.60
CA LYS A 190 -10.06 76.45 -54.55
C LYS A 190 -9.55 77.42 -53.48
N THR A 191 -8.33 77.90 -53.73
CA THR A 191 -8.05 79.34 -53.69
C THR A 191 -8.35 79.91 -55.08
N ASP A 192 -9.39 80.73 -55.25
CA ASP A 192 -9.32 81.85 -56.20
C ASP A 192 -10.37 82.94 -55.96
N THR A 193 -9.89 84.18 -56.01
CA THR A 193 -10.59 85.47 -56.18
C THR A 193 -11.58 86.00 -55.13
N LEU A 194 -11.08 86.99 -54.38
CA LEU A 194 -11.81 88.18 -53.93
C LEU A 194 -12.29 89.00 -55.15
N ARG A 195 -13.50 89.59 -55.11
CA ARG A 195 -13.73 91.05 -55.16
C ARG A 195 -15.21 91.44 -55.29
N GLU A 196 -15.52 92.51 -54.54
CA GLU A 196 -16.49 93.58 -54.83
C GLU A 196 -18.00 93.37 -54.60
N ALA A 197 -18.42 93.76 -53.39
CA ALA A 197 -19.11 95.03 -53.06
C ALA A 197 -20.50 95.36 -53.69
N PRO A 198 -21.32 96.20 -53.00
CA PRO A 198 -22.75 95.96 -52.83
C PRO A 198 -23.66 96.95 -53.57
N LYS A 199 -24.94 96.58 -53.70
CA LYS A 199 -26.10 97.33 -53.18
C LYS A 199 -27.35 96.46 -53.22
#